data_AF-A0A9X5TZ40-F1
#
_entry.id   AF-A0A9X5TZ40-F1
#
_cell.length_a   1.000
_cell.length_b   1.000
_cell.length_c   1.000
_cell.angle_alpha   90.00
_cell.angle_beta   90.00
_cell.angle_gamma   90.00
#
_symmetry.space_group_name_H-M   'P 1'
#
loop_
_entity.id
_entity.type
_entity.pdbx_description
1 polymer ?
#
loop_
_entity_poly.entity_id
_entity_poly.type
_entity_poly.pdbx_seq_one_letter_code
_entity_poly.pdbx_strand_id
1 'polypeptide(L)'
;MADVAFNSSDHKLTASDVPQGEEALQKSSQAVGGLASGQAAHWTPEPAAQLLGKAVADFFSACGKAFLQEKKTLDEFGTNVDLAIAEFARVNESTGDELKKIQDSITNPEIREKLGKGLPQAGAPAAQEADESGAPVQTDGSDTLATAAPTGADAAYSGPSHFGQSAPGGPTITGQ
;
A
#
# COMPACT_ATOMS: atom_id res chain seq x y z
N MET A 1 7.34 4.24 17.58
CA MET A 1 6.16 3.95 16.75
C MET A 1 6.60 2.98 15.67
N ALA A 2 5.82 1.93 15.41
CA ALA A 2 6.08 1.10 14.24
C ALA A 2 5.94 2.00 13.01
N ASP A 3 6.99 2.05 12.19
CA ASP A 3 6.94 2.67 10.88
C ASP A 3 6.08 1.77 9.97
N VAL A 4 4.77 1.87 10.13
CA VAL A 4 3.80 1.30 9.21
C VAL A 4 3.67 2.32 8.10
N ALA A 5 4.52 2.19 7.08
CA ALA A 5 4.39 2.90 5.82
C ALA A 5 3.10 2.44 5.11
N PHE A 6 1.95 2.81 5.67
CA PHE A 6 0.65 2.64 5.05
C PHE A 6 0.54 3.67 3.93
N ASN A 7 0.95 3.28 2.72
CA ASN A 7 0.78 4.12 1.55
C ASN A 7 -0.68 4.04 1.08
N SER A 8 -1.52 4.95 1.58
CA SER A 8 -2.93 5.04 1.20
C SER A 8 -3.16 5.16 -0.32
N SER A 9 -2.16 5.63 -1.09
CA SER A 9 -2.25 5.72 -2.55
C SER A 9 -2.17 4.35 -3.21
N ASP A 10 -1.27 3.47 -2.74
CA ASP A 10 -1.12 2.12 -3.29
C ASP A 10 -2.31 1.24 -2.92
N HIS A 11 -2.85 1.39 -1.70
CA HIS A 11 -4.08 0.71 -1.28
C HIS A 11 -5.32 1.13 -2.08
N LYS A 12 -5.36 2.36 -2.61
CA LYS A 12 -6.44 2.80 -3.52
C LYS A 12 -6.39 2.09 -4.88
N LEU A 13 -5.20 1.70 -5.35
CA LEU A 13 -5.07 0.93 -6.58
C LEU A 13 -5.66 -0.47 -6.39
N THR A 14 -5.37 -1.12 -5.25
CA THR A 14 -5.93 -2.44 -4.91
C THR A 14 -7.47 -2.47 -4.92
N ALA A 15 -8.11 -1.38 -4.47
CA ALA A 15 -9.57 -1.26 -4.46
C ALA A 15 -10.19 -1.31 -5.87
N SER A 16 -9.45 -0.90 -6.91
CA SER A 16 -9.88 -1.00 -8.31
C SER A 16 -9.40 -2.32 -8.96
N ASP A 17 -8.17 -2.74 -8.66
CA ASP A 17 -7.52 -3.86 -9.34
C ASP A 17 -8.12 -5.22 -8.95
N VAL A 18 -8.53 -5.40 -7.68
CA VAL A 18 -9.13 -6.66 -7.21
C VAL A 18 -10.44 -6.97 -7.96
N PRO A 19 -11.46 -6.07 -7.99
CA PRO A 19 -12.68 -6.34 -8.73
C PRO A 19 -12.46 -6.57 -10.23
N GLN A 20 -11.55 -5.80 -10.85
CA GLN A 20 -11.23 -5.95 -12.28
C GLN A 20 -10.53 -7.29 -12.57
N GLY A 21 -9.59 -7.68 -11.72
CA GLY A 21 -8.91 -8.98 -11.81
C GLY A 21 -9.89 -10.14 -11.63
N GLU A 22 -10.80 -10.04 -10.67
CA GLU A 22 -11.85 -11.05 -10.46
C GLU A 22 -12.78 -11.20 -11.68
N GLU A 23 -13.19 -10.08 -12.28
CA GLU A 23 -13.99 -10.08 -13.50
C GLU A 23 -13.23 -10.73 -14.67
N ALA A 24 -11.93 -10.41 -14.81
CA ALA A 24 -11.08 -10.99 -15.84
C ALA A 24 -10.89 -12.51 -15.64
N LEU A 25 -10.70 -12.97 -14.41
CA LEU A 25 -10.59 -14.40 -14.06
C LEU A 25 -11.91 -15.14 -14.32
N GLN A 26 -13.05 -14.53 -13.97
CA GLN A 26 -14.37 -15.08 -14.25
C GLN A 26 -14.61 -15.22 -15.76
N LYS A 27 -14.32 -14.18 -16.54
CA LYS A 27 -14.43 -14.21 -18.02
C LYS A 27 -13.50 -15.26 -18.62
N SER A 28 -12.28 -15.37 -18.11
CA SER A 28 -11.29 -16.36 -18.56
C SER A 28 -11.76 -17.78 -18.29
N SER A 29 -12.32 -18.04 -17.10
CA SER A 29 -12.92 -19.34 -16.75
C SER A 29 -14.07 -19.71 -17.69
N GLN A 30 -14.96 -18.77 -17.98
CA GLN A 30 -16.07 -18.97 -18.91
C GLN A 30 -15.58 -19.25 -20.33
N ALA A 31 -14.58 -18.50 -20.81
CA ALA A 31 -14.03 -18.68 -22.14
C ALA A 31 -13.40 -20.08 -22.32
N VAL A 32 -12.58 -20.54 -21.38
CA VAL A 32 -11.97 -21.88 -21.47
C VAL A 32 -12.99 -22.99 -21.26
N GLY A 33 -14.01 -22.80 -20.42
CA GLY A 33 -15.14 -23.73 -20.30
C GLY A 33 -15.95 -23.83 -21.59
N GLY A 34 -16.15 -22.71 -22.27
CA GLY A 34 -16.76 -22.63 -23.60
C GLY A 34 -15.93 -23.36 -24.65
N LEU A 35 -14.60 -23.22 -24.64
CA LEU A 35 -13.71 -23.95 -25.54
C LEU A 35 -13.72 -25.45 -25.27
N ALA A 36 -13.69 -25.86 -23.99
CA ALA A 36 -13.72 -27.26 -23.58
C ALA A 36 -14.97 -27.99 -24.10
N SER A 37 -16.14 -27.34 -24.00
CA SER A 37 -17.43 -27.89 -24.42
C SER A 37 -17.69 -27.73 -25.92
N GLY A 38 -17.31 -26.60 -26.50
CA GLY A 38 -17.57 -26.26 -27.91
C GLY A 38 -16.81 -27.14 -28.89
N GLN A 39 -15.63 -27.64 -28.53
CA GLN A 39 -14.83 -28.49 -29.42
C GLN A 39 -15.40 -29.92 -29.57
N ALA A 40 -16.29 -30.38 -28.69
CA ALA A 40 -16.70 -31.79 -28.62
C ALA A 40 -17.30 -32.33 -29.93
N ALA A 41 -17.97 -31.48 -30.72
CA ALA A 41 -18.59 -31.86 -31.97
C ALA A 41 -17.64 -31.85 -33.19
N HIS A 42 -16.41 -31.36 -33.04
CA HIS A 42 -15.48 -31.15 -34.16
C HIS A 42 -14.40 -32.23 -34.28
N TRP A 43 -14.31 -33.15 -33.32
CA TRP A 43 -13.38 -34.27 -33.37
C TRP A 43 -13.89 -35.38 -34.28
N THR A 44 -12.98 -36.01 -35.01
CA THR A 44 -13.31 -37.17 -35.85
C THR A 44 -13.59 -38.39 -34.96
N PRO A 45 -14.42 -39.36 -35.41
CA PRO A 45 -14.74 -40.54 -34.60
C PRO A 45 -13.57 -41.52 -34.43
N GLU A 46 -12.39 -41.23 -35.00
CA GLU A 46 -11.21 -42.07 -34.87
C GLU A 46 -10.77 -42.18 -33.39
N PRO A 47 -10.49 -43.39 -32.85
CA PRO A 47 -10.19 -43.56 -31.43
C PRO A 47 -9.05 -42.66 -30.91
N ALA A 48 -7.98 -42.46 -31.69
CA ALA A 48 -6.88 -41.60 -31.30
C ALA A 48 -7.30 -40.11 -31.22
N ALA A 49 -8.11 -39.65 -32.16
CA ALA A 49 -8.64 -38.29 -32.18
C ALA A 49 -9.59 -38.04 -31.00
N GLN A 50 -10.41 -39.04 -30.64
CA GLN A 50 -11.31 -38.95 -29.49
C GLN A 50 -10.54 -38.88 -28.16
N LEU A 51 -9.46 -39.63 -28.01
CA LEU A 51 -8.58 -39.55 -26.84
C LEU A 51 -7.90 -38.18 -26.74
N LEU A 52 -7.40 -37.66 -27.86
CA LEU A 52 -6.82 -36.33 -27.92
C LEU A 52 -7.86 -35.25 -27.57
N GLY A 53 -9.05 -35.31 -28.17
CA GLY A 53 -10.11 -34.36 -27.89
C GLY A 53 -10.56 -34.36 -26.43
N LYS A 54 -10.65 -35.53 -25.82
CA LYS A 54 -10.91 -35.65 -24.38
C LYS A 54 -9.78 -35.01 -23.56
N ALA A 55 -8.52 -35.28 -23.88
CA ALA A 55 -7.38 -34.71 -23.16
C ALA A 55 -7.35 -33.17 -23.25
N VAL A 56 -7.65 -32.62 -24.43
CA VAL A 56 -7.74 -31.16 -24.63
C VAL A 56 -8.93 -30.56 -23.85
N ALA A 57 -10.09 -31.23 -23.84
CA ALA A 57 -11.24 -30.79 -23.06
C ALA A 57 -10.97 -30.82 -21.54
N ASP A 58 -10.32 -31.88 -21.06
CA ASP A 58 -9.90 -32.01 -19.66
C ASP A 58 -8.90 -30.91 -19.27
N PHE A 59 -7.95 -30.60 -20.15
CA PHE A 59 -6.99 -29.50 -19.94
C PHE A 59 -7.70 -28.14 -19.79
N PHE A 60 -8.57 -27.76 -20.72
CA PHE A 60 -9.29 -26.49 -20.62
C PHE A 60 -10.24 -26.43 -19.42
N SER A 61 -10.87 -27.56 -19.07
CA SER A 61 -11.68 -27.67 -17.85
C SER A 61 -10.84 -27.45 -16.58
N ALA A 62 -9.61 -27.99 -16.54
CA ALA A 62 -8.67 -27.76 -15.45
C ALA A 62 -8.25 -26.29 -15.35
N CYS A 63 -7.95 -25.63 -16.48
CA CYS A 63 -7.69 -24.19 -16.51
C CYS A 63 -8.89 -23.39 -15.98
N GLY A 64 -10.12 -23.75 -16.38
CA GLY A 64 -11.33 -23.07 -15.90
C GLY A 64 -11.50 -23.15 -14.39
N LYS A 65 -11.20 -24.31 -13.79
CA LYS A 65 -11.19 -24.50 -12.33
C LYS A 65 -10.08 -23.69 -11.66
N ALA A 66 -8.89 -23.66 -12.25
CA ALA A 66 -7.76 -22.89 -11.72
C ALA A 66 -8.10 -21.38 -11.65
N PHE A 67 -8.69 -20.82 -12.71
CA PHE A 67 -9.13 -19.42 -12.71
C PHE A 67 -10.19 -19.11 -11.65
N LEU A 68 -11.14 -20.03 -11.40
CA LEU A 68 -12.12 -19.85 -10.32
C LEU A 68 -11.49 -19.91 -8.94
N GLN A 69 -10.50 -20.78 -8.75
CA GLN A 69 -9.75 -20.86 -7.51
C GLN A 69 -8.93 -19.57 -7.28
N GLU A 70 -8.24 -19.08 -8.31
CA GLU A 70 -7.48 -17.83 -8.25
C GLU A 70 -8.40 -16.64 -7.98
N LYS A 71 -9.59 -16.59 -8.59
CA LYS A 71 -10.61 -15.57 -8.30
C LYS A 71 -10.97 -15.56 -6.82
N LYS A 72 -11.19 -16.74 -6.23
CA LYS A 72 -11.51 -16.85 -4.79
C LYS A 72 -10.35 -16.36 -3.92
N THR A 73 -9.11 -16.70 -4.27
CA THR A 73 -7.93 -16.20 -3.55
C THR A 73 -7.79 -14.69 -3.68
N LEU A 74 -8.11 -14.12 -4.84
CA LEU A 74 -8.08 -12.67 -5.07
C LEU A 74 -9.16 -11.93 -4.27
N ASP A 75 -10.37 -12.50 -4.15
CA ASP A 75 -11.46 -12.01 -3.31
C ASP A 75 -11.09 -12.01 -1.81
N GLU A 76 -10.50 -13.11 -1.34
CA GLU A 76 -9.97 -13.22 0.04
C GLU A 76 -8.84 -12.19 0.29
N PHE A 77 -7.96 -11.99 -0.69
CA PHE A 77 -6.92 -10.96 -0.63
C PHE A 77 -7.53 -9.55 -0.51
N GLY A 78 -8.51 -9.21 -1.34
CA GLY A 78 -9.22 -7.92 -1.27
C GLY A 78 -9.86 -7.67 0.09
N THR A 79 -10.57 -8.68 0.61
CA THR A 79 -11.19 -8.62 1.95
C THR A 79 -10.15 -8.36 3.06
N ASN A 80 -8.99 -9.01 2.99
CA ASN A 80 -7.92 -8.80 3.97
C ASN A 80 -7.31 -7.40 3.87
N VAL A 81 -7.20 -6.84 2.66
CA VAL A 81 -6.74 -5.46 2.47
C VAL A 81 -7.74 -4.48 3.09
N ASP A 82 -9.05 -4.65 2.85
CA ASP A 82 -10.09 -3.81 3.45
C ASP A 82 -10.05 -3.86 4.98
N LEU A 83 -9.86 -5.06 5.55
CA LEU A 83 -9.71 -5.23 7.00
C LEU A 83 -8.46 -4.52 7.53
N ALA A 84 -7.33 -4.61 6.84
CA ALA A 84 -6.10 -3.93 7.24
C ALA A 84 -6.27 -2.39 7.22
N ILE A 85 -6.98 -1.86 6.22
CA ILE A 85 -7.30 -0.42 6.14
C ILE A 85 -8.17 0.00 7.33
N ALA A 86 -9.23 -0.77 7.63
CA ALA A 86 -10.13 -0.47 8.74
C ALA A 86 -9.41 -0.53 10.09
N GLU A 87 -8.56 -1.54 10.29
CA GLU A 87 -7.79 -1.71 11.52
C GLU A 87 -6.76 -0.60 11.70
N PHE A 88 -6.09 -0.18 10.62
CA PHE A 88 -5.18 0.97 10.66
C PHE A 88 -5.92 2.25 11.09
N ALA A 89 -7.10 2.53 10.52
CA ALA A 89 -7.90 3.69 10.89
C ALA A 89 -8.30 3.65 12.38
N ARG A 90 -8.77 2.49 12.86
CA ARG A 90 -9.14 2.27 14.26
C ARG A 90 -7.97 2.53 15.23
N VAL A 91 -6.80 1.97 14.92
CA VAL A 91 -5.60 2.13 15.76
C VAL A 91 -5.15 3.59 15.78
N ASN A 92 -5.20 4.28 14.64
CA ASN A 92 -4.81 5.69 14.55
C ASN A 92 -5.76 6.60 15.35
N GLU A 93 -7.07 6.36 15.27
CA GLU A 93 -8.07 7.08 16.07
C GLU A 93 -7.87 6.84 17.58
N SER A 94 -7.78 5.57 18.00
CA SER A 94 -7.56 5.20 19.40
C SER A 94 -6.25 5.78 19.96
N THR A 95 -5.19 5.84 19.14
CA THR A 95 -3.92 6.45 19.54
C THR A 95 -4.07 7.97 19.70
N GLY A 96 -4.80 8.62 18.79
CA GLY A 96 -5.12 10.04 18.88
C GLY A 96 -5.89 10.40 20.15
N ASP A 97 -6.89 9.59 20.50
CA ASP A 97 -7.68 9.77 21.72
C ASP A 97 -6.85 9.63 23.00
N GLU A 98 -5.96 8.63 23.06
CA GLU A 98 -5.06 8.45 24.21
C GLU A 98 -4.05 9.60 24.33
N LEU A 99 -3.48 10.05 23.21
CA LEU A 99 -2.58 11.22 23.21
C LEU A 99 -3.30 12.48 23.69
N LYS A 100 -4.56 12.68 23.27
CA LYS A 100 -5.40 13.78 23.73
C LYS A 100 -5.66 13.70 25.23
N LYS A 101 -5.99 12.52 25.76
CA LYS A 101 -6.20 12.30 27.20
C LYS A 101 -4.94 12.57 28.02
N ILE A 102 -3.76 12.19 27.51
CA ILE A 102 -2.47 12.52 28.14
C ILE A 102 -2.25 14.04 28.15
N GLN A 103 -2.49 14.70 27.01
CA GLN A 103 -2.37 16.15 26.92
C GLN A 103 -3.32 16.86 27.91
N ASP A 104 -4.60 16.47 27.92
CA ASP A 104 -5.61 17.02 28.81
C ASP A 104 -5.20 16.87 30.29
N SER A 105 -4.63 15.72 30.66
CA SER A 105 -4.08 15.47 32.00
C SER A 105 -2.91 16.39 32.36
N ILE A 106 -1.98 16.65 31.43
CA ILE A 106 -0.84 17.55 31.62
C ILE A 106 -1.30 19.03 31.73
N THR A 107 -2.29 19.42 30.93
CA THR A 107 -2.83 20.79 30.95
C THR A 107 -3.88 21.02 32.04
N ASN A 108 -4.25 19.98 32.80
CA ASN A 108 -5.25 20.11 33.86
C ASN A 108 -4.71 20.99 35.00
N PRO A 109 -5.34 22.15 35.28
CA PRO A 109 -4.87 23.09 36.28
C PRO A 109 -4.92 22.53 37.71
N GLU A 110 -5.87 21.66 38.05
CA GLU A 110 -5.93 21.03 39.38
C GLU A 110 -4.78 20.04 39.60
N ILE A 111 -4.40 19.28 38.56
CA ILE A 111 -3.24 18.38 38.61
C ILE A 111 -1.96 19.21 38.71
N ARG A 112 -1.88 20.30 37.95
CA ARG A 112 -0.75 21.23 37.94
C ARG A 112 -0.58 21.96 39.28
N GLU A 113 -1.69 22.29 39.95
CA GLU A 113 -1.70 22.89 41.28
C GLU A 113 -1.29 21.86 42.35
N LYS A 114 -1.77 20.60 42.24
CA LYS A 114 -1.34 19.48 43.10
C LYS A 114 0.13 19.10 42.93
N LEU A 115 0.69 19.25 41.73
CA LEU A 115 2.12 19.04 41.46
C LEU A 115 2.99 20.19 42.01
N GLY A 116 2.38 21.31 42.43
CA GLY A 116 3.05 22.52 42.90
C GLY A 116 3.80 23.25 41.78
N LYS A 117 4.20 24.50 42.04
CA LYS A 117 5.28 25.13 41.25
C LYS A 117 6.49 24.21 41.42
N GLY A 118 6.92 23.53 40.36
CA GLY A 118 7.95 22.50 40.42
C GLY A 118 9.11 22.91 41.33
N LEU A 119 9.59 21.98 42.15
CA LEU A 119 10.80 22.19 42.94
C LEU A 119 11.88 22.73 41.99
N PRO A 120 12.60 23.83 42.33
CA PRO A 120 13.70 24.28 41.49
C PRO A 120 14.61 23.07 41.26
N GLN A 121 14.89 22.80 39.98
CA GLN A 121 15.79 21.73 39.58
C GLN A 121 17.07 21.89 40.38
N ALA A 122 17.39 20.90 41.23
CA ALA A 122 18.57 20.96 42.08
C ALA A 122 19.81 21.09 41.17
N GLY A 123 20.38 22.29 41.10
CA GLY A 123 21.50 22.64 40.23
C GLY A 123 21.24 23.74 39.19
N ALA A 124 20.02 24.27 39.05
CA ALA A 124 19.84 25.52 38.29
C ALA A 124 20.43 26.67 39.11
N PRO A 125 21.36 27.49 38.56
CA PRO A 125 21.91 28.63 39.27
C PRO A 125 20.75 29.54 39.69
N ALA A 126 20.74 29.97 40.95
CA ALA A 126 19.77 30.96 41.42
C ALA A 126 19.76 32.14 40.44
N ALA A 127 18.58 32.52 39.97
CA ALA A 127 18.41 33.70 39.14
C ALA A 127 19.01 34.89 39.89
N GLN A 128 20.16 35.37 39.43
CA GLN A 128 20.64 36.69 39.78
C GLN A 128 19.62 37.67 39.21
N GLU A 129 19.00 38.44 40.09
CA GLU A 129 18.35 39.71 39.78
C GLU A 129 19.27 40.45 38.79
N ALA A 130 18.77 40.68 37.57
CA ALA A 130 19.52 41.38 36.55
C ALA A 130 19.58 42.86 36.95
N ASP A 131 20.68 43.25 37.59
CA ASP A 131 21.11 44.64 37.65
C ASP A 131 21.58 45.06 36.26
N GLU A 132 20.87 46.04 35.69
CA GLU A 132 21.14 46.65 34.38
C GLU A 132 22.47 47.43 34.43
N SER A 133 23.61 46.78 34.23
CA SER A 133 24.80 47.48 33.75
C SER A 133 25.92 46.54 33.31
N GLY A 134 26.25 46.62 32.01
CA GLY A 134 27.63 46.47 31.55
C GLY A 134 28.12 45.05 31.26
N ALA A 135 27.95 44.63 30.00
CA ALA A 135 28.75 43.72 29.18
C ALA A 135 29.40 42.44 29.80
N PRO A 136 29.39 41.33 29.03
CA PRO A 136 30.70 40.81 28.64
C PRO A 136 30.86 40.47 27.14
N VAL A 137 32.01 40.92 26.65
CA VAL A 137 32.90 40.33 25.63
C VAL A 137 33.07 38.82 25.89
N GLN A 138 32.70 37.93 24.97
CA GLN A 138 33.43 37.39 23.81
C GLN A 138 34.56 36.39 24.12
N THR A 139 34.63 35.36 23.24
CA THR A 139 35.68 34.39 22.91
C THR A 139 35.62 33.03 23.61
N ASP A 140 35.84 31.89 22.96
CA ASP A 140 35.99 31.50 21.54
C ASP A 140 36.04 29.96 21.53
N GLY A 141 35.67 29.30 20.42
CA GLY A 141 35.86 27.86 20.32
C GLY A 141 35.12 27.09 19.22
N SER A 142 35.15 27.59 17.98
CA SER A 142 35.09 26.81 16.72
C SER A 142 33.72 26.41 16.10
N ASP A 143 33.19 27.33 15.28
CA ASP A 143 32.98 27.25 13.81
C ASP A 143 33.01 25.87 13.11
N THR A 144 32.26 25.57 12.03
CA THR A 144 31.05 26.07 11.34
C THR A 144 30.76 25.06 10.20
N LEU A 145 29.58 25.19 9.57
CA LEU A 145 29.13 24.65 8.26
C LEU A 145 28.15 23.47 8.37
N ALA A 146 26.85 23.74 8.30
CA ALA A 146 26.07 23.90 7.07
C ALA A 146 25.77 22.56 6.38
N THR A 147 24.50 22.19 6.31
CA THR A 147 23.76 22.04 5.04
C THR A 147 22.32 21.62 5.32
N ALA A 148 21.41 22.44 4.81
CA ALA A 148 20.01 22.11 4.61
C ALA A 148 19.82 21.50 3.21
N ALA A 149 18.88 20.55 3.10
CA ALA A 149 18.15 20.11 1.91
C ALA A 149 18.98 19.41 0.79
N PRO A 150 18.39 18.57 -0.10
CA PRO A 150 17.39 19.06 -1.05
C PRO A 150 16.25 18.09 -1.44
N THR A 151 15.23 18.68 -2.04
CA THR A 151 14.26 18.07 -2.94
C THR A 151 14.88 17.93 -4.35
N GLY A 152 14.64 16.83 -5.07
CA GLY A 152 14.74 16.83 -6.56
C GLY A 152 15.40 15.61 -7.24
N ALA A 153 14.55 14.72 -7.77
CA ALA A 153 14.59 13.99 -9.06
C ALA A 153 15.85 13.30 -9.63
N ASP A 154 15.63 12.01 -9.95
CA ASP A 154 15.86 11.29 -11.24
C ASP A 154 16.99 10.24 -11.43
N ALA A 155 16.57 9.17 -12.12
CA ALA A 155 17.28 8.12 -12.87
C ALA A 155 18.13 7.04 -12.14
N ALA A 156 17.54 5.85 -11.98
CA ALA A 156 17.85 4.65 -12.80
C ALA A 156 17.39 3.34 -12.11
N TYR A 157 16.17 2.89 -12.40
CA TYR A 157 15.81 1.48 -12.26
C TYR A 157 15.13 1.02 -13.55
N SER A 158 15.90 0.35 -14.41
CA SER A 158 15.39 -0.37 -15.57
C SER A 158 14.89 -1.74 -15.12
N GLY A 159 13.57 -1.94 -15.14
CA GLY A 159 12.92 -3.24 -15.04
C GLY A 159 11.60 -3.21 -15.83
N PRO A 160 11.28 -4.23 -16.65
CA PRO A 160 10.18 -4.13 -17.61
C PRO A 160 8.81 -4.28 -16.93
N SER A 161 8.04 -3.20 -16.84
CA SER A 161 6.61 -3.22 -16.55
C SER A 161 5.83 -3.59 -17.82
N HIS A 162 5.30 -4.81 -17.89
CA HIS A 162 4.43 -5.27 -18.98
C HIS A 162 2.94 -5.30 -18.54
N PHE A 163 2.39 -4.18 -18.13
CA PHE A 163 0.93 -4.07 -18.05
C PHE A 163 0.50 -2.75 -18.67
N GLY A 164 -0.18 -2.85 -19.82
CA GLY A 164 -0.99 -1.75 -20.34
C GLY A 164 -0.44 -0.87 -21.48
N GLN A 165 0.55 -1.32 -22.27
CA GLN A 165 0.85 -0.60 -23.53
C GLN A 165 0.06 -1.18 -24.70
N SER A 166 -0.99 -0.46 -25.10
CA SER A 166 -1.55 -0.57 -26.45
C SER A 166 -0.46 -0.25 -27.47
N ALA A 167 -0.08 -1.23 -28.29
CA ALA A 167 0.83 -0.99 -29.41
C ALA A 167 0.15 -0.11 -30.47
N PRO A 168 0.79 0.97 -30.95
CA PRO A 168 0.38 1.60 -32.19
C PRO A 168 1.11 0.91 -33.36
N GLY A 169 0.35 0.36 -34.31
CA GLY A 169 0.89 -0.06 -35.60
C GLY A 169 0.61 -1.51 -35.98
N GLY A 170 -0.59 -1.76 -36.52
CA GLY A 170 -0.83 -2.88 -37.44
C GLY A 170 -1.00 -2.32 -38.86
N PRO A 171 -0.49 -3.00 -39.91
CA PRO A 171 -0.54 -2.48 -41.27
C PRO A 171 -1.98 -2.45 -41.81
N THR A 172 -2.31 -1.38 -42.52
CA THR A 172 -3.54 -1.19 -43.30
C THR A 172 -3.71 -2.31 -44.32
N ILE A 173 -4.69 -3.19 -44.14
CA ILE A 173 -5.18 -4.05 -45.21
C ILE A 173 -6.15 -3.21 -46.05
N THR A 174 -5.69 -2.80 -47.24
CA THR A 174 -6.54 -2.19 -48.26
C THR A 174 -7.29 -3.32 -48.96
N GLY A 175 -8.61 -3.31 -48.87
CA GLY A 175 -9.47 -4.21 -49.62
C GLY A 175 -9.53 -3.84 -51.10
N GLN A 176 -9.36 -4.85 -51.95
CA GLN A 176 -9.97 -4.96 -53.28
C GLN A 176 -10.46 -6.39 -53.45
#